data_AF-A0A0S3TSK8-F1
#
_entry.id   AF-A0A0S3TSK8-F1
#
_cell.length_a   1.000
_cell.length_b   1.000
_cell.length_c   1.000
_cell.angle_alpha   90.00
_cell.angle_beta   90.00
_cell.angle_gamma   90.00
#
_symmetry.space_group_name_H-M   'P 1'
#
loop_
_entity.id
_entity.type
_entity.pdbx_description
1 polymer ?
#
loop_
_entity_poly.entity_id
_entity_poly.type
_entity_poly.pdbx_seq_one_letter_code
_entity_poly.pdbx_strand_id
1 'polypeptide(L)'
;MRFHARLFFTDIHFDLHDVYQSAEDIITATWTVRGVLRVPWQAHILFNGYSTYKLNQDGLIYEHIDTWDRKPGEILQQFFSQGKSP
;
A
#
# COMPACT_ATOMS: atom_id res chain seq x y z
N MET A 1 -2.44 -5.77 14.53
CA MET A 1 -1.19 -6.49 14.17
C MET A 1 -0.13 -5.46 13.79
N ARG A 2 1.14 -5.63 14.14
CA ARG A 2 2.23 -4.71 13.72
C ARG A 2 3.00 -5.33 12.57
N PHE A 3 2.90 -4.74 11.38
CA PHE A 3 3.67 -5.19 10.21
C PHE A 3 5.10 -4.66 10.29
N HIS A 4 6.09 -5.56 10.32
CA HIS A 4 7.51 -5.21 10.39
C HIS A 4 8.13 -5.28 9.00
N ALA A 5 7.87 -4.28 8.16
CA ALA A 5 8.28 -4.26 6.76
C ALA A 5 9.78 -4.51 6.56
N ARG A 6 10.64 -4.05 7.49
CA ARG A 6 12.10 -4.21 7.45
C ARG A 6 12.58 -5.67 7.40
N LEU A 7 11.76 -6.63 7.87
CA LEU A 7 12.07 -8.06 7.77
C LEU A 7 12.01 -8.55 6.32
N PHE A 8 11.06 -8.03 5.54
CA PHE A 8 10.74 -8.52 4.20
C PHE A 8 11.32 -7.66 3.08
N PHE A 9 11.69 -6.42 3.38
CA PHE A 9 12.17 -5.45 2.40
C PHE A 9 13.56 -4.93 2.76
N THR A 10 14.42 -4.77 1.74
CA THR A 10 15.67 -4.00 1.87
C THR A 10 15.40 -2.50 1.78
N ASP A 11 14.40 -2.13 0.99
CA ASP A 11 13.86 -0.78 0.89
C ASP A 11 12.34 -0.83 0.69
N ILE A 12 11.59 0.05 1.34
CA ILE A 12 10.14 0.14 1.18
C ILE A 12 9.68 1.57 1.49
N HIS A 13 8.83 2.09 0.60
CA HIS A 13 8.25 3.42 0.67
C HIS A 13 6.74 3.31 0.51
N PHE A 14 6.04 4.14 1.26
CA PHE A 14 4.63 4.40 1.12
C PHE A 14 4.49 5.88 0.79
N ASP A 15 4.26 6.17 -0.49
CA ASP A 15 4.16 7.52 -1.00
C ASP A 15 2.67 7.92 -1.00
N LEU A 16 2.31 8.86 -0.13
CA LEU A 16 0.95 9.41 -0.02
C LEU A 16 0.81 10.58 -1.01
N HIS A 17 -0.23 10.55 -1.84
CA HIS A 17 -0.45 11.55 -2.89
C HIS A 17 -1.49 12.58 -2.50
N ASP A 18 -2.61 12.12 -1.97
CA ASP A 18 -3.73 12.99 -1.60
C ASP A 18 -4.51 12.41 -0.42
N VAL A 19 -5.13 13.30 0.35
CA VAL A 19 -6.05 12.99 1.45
C VAL A 19 -7.23 13.94 1.36
N TYR A 20 -8.41 13.38 1.14
CA TYR A 20 -9.63 14.15 0.99
C TYR A 20 -10.82 13.46 1.66
N GLN A 21 -11.84 14.24 1.97
CA GLN A 21 -13.08 13.74 2.55
C GLN A 21 -14.04 13.40 1.41
N SER A 22 -14.28 12.11 1.19
CA SER A 22 -15.15 11.63 0.10
C SER A 22 -16.63 11.62 0.48
N ALA A 23 -16.94 11.63 1.78
CA ALA A 23 -18.27 11.78 2.36
C ALA A 23 -18.15 12.34 3.78
N GLU A 24 -19.26 12.78 4.38
CA GLU A 24 -19.28 13.42 5.71
C GLU A 24 -18.48 12.65 6.78
N ASP A 25 -18.55 11.33 6.77
CA ASP A 25 -17.87 10.45 7.72
C ASP A 25 -16.76 9.60 7.09
N ILE A 26 -16.31 9.91 5.87
CA ILE A 26 -15.32 9.10 5.14
C ILE A 26 -14.14 9.94 4.66
N ILE A 27 -12.95 9.61 5.15
CA ILE A 27 -11.67 10.08 4.61
C ILE A 27 -11.14 9.06 3.60
N THR A 28 -10.72 9.53 2.44
CA THR A 28 -10.01 8.73 1.43
C THR A 28 -8.58 9.25 1.26
N ALA A 29 -7.62 8.33 1.24
CA ALA A 29 -6.21 8.63 1.01
C ALA A 29 -5.71 7.83 -0.20
N THR A 30 -5.06 8.47 -1.16
CA THR A 30 -4.48 7.80 -2.35
C THR A 30 -2.97 7.67 -2.21
N TRP A 31 -2.41 6.53 -2.62
CA TRP A 31 -1.03 6.20 -2.33
C TRP A 31 -0.39 5.24 -3.34
N THR A 32 0.94 5.18 -3.30
CA THR A 32 1.77 4.17 -3.99
C THR A 32 2.68 3.47 -2.98
N VAL A 33 2.73 2.14 -3.06
CA VAL A 33 3.75 1.33 -2.39
C VAL A 33 4.82 0.95 -3.41
N ARG A 34 6.07 1.23 -3.07
CA ARG A 34 7.24 0.77 -3.83
C ARG A 34 8.31 0.22 -2.91
N GLY A 35 9.06 -0.75 -3.37
CA GLY A 35 10.11 -1.34 -2.55
C GLY A 35 10.87 -2.47 -3.21
N VAL A 36 11.89 -2.95 -2.52
CA VAL A 36 12.74 -4.05 -2.93
C VAL A 36 12.67 -5.14 -1.88
N LEU A 37 12.29 -6.34 -2.28
CA LEU A 37 12.19 -7.49 -1.38
C LEU A 37 13.58 -7.98 -0.96
N ARG A 38 13.67 -8.50 0.27
CA ARG A 38 14.85 -9.15 0.81
C ARG A 38 14.94 -10.61 0.33
N VAL A 39 15.07 -10.79 -0.99
CA VAL A 39 15.29 -12.09 -1.65
C VAL A 39 16.55 -12.03 -2.52
N PRO A 40 17.20 -13.17 -2.85
CA PRO A 40 18.49 -13.17 -3.55
C PRO A 40 18.47 -12.50 -4.93
N TRP A 41 17.31 -12.48 -5.59
CA TRP A 41 17.08 -11.75 -6.83
C TRP A 41 16.41 -10.42 -6.49
N GLN A 42 16.84 -9.32 -7.14
CA GLN A 42 16.38 -7.97 -6.81
C GLN A 42 14.93 -7.75 -7.27
N ALA A 43 13.97 -8.30 -6.53
CA ALA A 43 12.55 -8.21 -6.83
C ALA A 43 12.00 -6.86 -6.35
N HIS A 44 11.58 -6.04 -7.32
CA HIS A 44 10.95 -4.74 -7.07
C HIS A 44 9.44 -4.91 -7.03
N ILE A 45 8.81 -4.23 -6.09
CA ILE A 45 7.35 -4.09 -6.04
C ILE A 45 6.98 -2.64 -6.32
N LEU A 46 5.91 -2.44 -7.08
CA LEU A 46 5.30 -1.14 -7.32
C LEU A 46 3.80 -1.33 -7.54
N PHE A 47 2.97 -0.76 -6.67
CA PHE A 47 1.53 -0.75 -6.87
C PHE A 47 0.87 0.45 -6.22
N ASN A 48 -0.29 0.83 -6.74
CA ASN A 48 -1.06 1.95 -6.22
C ASN A 48 -2.27 1.44 -5.46
N GLY A 49 -2.87 2.33 -4.69
CA GLY A 49 -4.10 2.03 -3.99
C GLY A 49 -4.72 3.27 -3.40
N TYR A 50 -5.82 3.03 -2.71
CA TYR A 50 -6.42 4.02 -1.84
C TYR A 50 -6.92 3.34 -0.57
N SER A 51 -6.94 4.10 0.51
CA SER A 51 -7.46 3.70 1.81
C SER A 51 -8.72 4.50 2.09
N THR A 52 -9.78 3.85 2.55
CA THR A 52 -10.96 4.52 3.09
C THR A 52 -11.00 4.34 4.60
N TYR A 53 -11.28 5.44 5.30
CA TYR A 53 -11.41 5.49 6.75
C TYR A 53 -12.79 6.03 7.09
N LYS A 54 -13.63 5.19 7.71
CA LYS A 54 -14.93 5.64 8.21
C LYS A 54 -14.80 6.10 9.65
N LEU A 55 -15.40 7.25 9.95
CA LEU A 55 -15.36 7.92 11.24
C LEU A 55 -16.67 7.74 11.99
N ASN A 56 -16.60 7.56 13.30
CA ASN A 56 -17.78 7.61 14.15
C ASN A 56 -18.14 9.07 14.48
N GLN A 57 -19.19 9.28 15.28
CA GLN A 57 -19.64 10.61 15.70
C GLN A 57 -18.60 11.38 16.53
N ASP A 58 -17.65 10.68 17.17
CA ASP A 58 -16.54 11.27 17.92
C ASP A 58 -15.33 11.60 17.02
N GLY A 59 -15.43 11.36 15.70
CA GLY A 59 -14.33 11.54 14.75
C GLY A 59 -13.27 10.43 14.80
N LEU A 60 -13.55 9.29 15.44
CA LEU A 60 -12.63 8.16 15.55
C LEU A 60 -12.82 7.18 14.40
N ILE A 61 -11.71 6.68 13.85
CA ILE A 61 -11.72 5.67 12.79
C ILE A 61 -12.26 4.34 13.36
N TYR A 62 -13.39 3.86 12.84
CA TYR A 62 -13.95 2.55 13.19
C TYR A 62 -13.80 1.50 12.08
N GLU A 63 -13.60 1.93 10.83
CA GLU A 63 -13.35 1.05 9.70
C GLU A 63 -12.21 1.60 8.85
N HIS A 64 -11.29 0.72 8.44
CA HIS A 64 -10.20 1.01 7.53
C HIS A 64 -10.17 -0.10 6.48
N ILE A 65 -10.38 0.26 5.22
CA ILE A 65 -10.25 -0.65 4.07
C ILE A 65 -9.15 -0.13 3.13
N ASP A 66 -8.19 -0.99 2.81
CA ASP A 66 -7.20 -0.74 1.76
C ASP A 66 -7.62 -1.42 0.45
N THR A 67 -7.74 -0.64 -0.62
CA THR A 67 -8.04 -1.14 -1.96
C THR A 67 -6.83 -0.94 -2.86
N TRP A 68 -6.40 -2.01 -3.51
CA TRP A 68 -5.24 -1.99 -4.41
C TRP A 68 -5.71 -1.85 -5.86
N ASP A 69 -4.94 -1.15 -6.69
CA ASP A 69 -5.21 -0.96 -8.12
C ASP A 69 -5.12 -2.25 -8.94
N ARG A 70 -4.67 -3.33 -8.32
CA ARG A 70 -4.39 -4.63 -8.94
C ARG A 70 -4.62 -5.77 -7.97
N LYS A 71 -4.78 -6.98 -8.50
CA LYS A 71 -5.06 -8.17 -7.68
C LYS A 71 -3.79 -8.59 -6.90
N PRO A 72 -3.94 -9.20 -5.71
CA PRO A 72 -2.79 -9.73 -4.97
C PRO A 72 -1.88 -10.65 -5.79
N GLY A 73 -2.45 -11.46 -6.69
CA GLY A 73 -1.68 -12.34 -7.58
C GLY A 73 -0.74 -11.58 -8.54
N GLU A 74 -1.15 -10.41 -9.03
CA GLU A 74 -0.34 -9.56 -9.92
C GLU A 74 0.82 -8.89 -9.15
N ILE A 75 0.65 -8.65 -7.85
CA ILE A 75 1.74 -8.19 -6.97
C ILE A 75 2.70 -9.34 -6.68
N LEU A 76 2.19 -10.54 -6.39
CA LEU A 76 3.03 -11.71 -6.14
C LEU A 76 3.87 -12.11 -7.37
N GLN A 77 3.41 -11.86 -8.58
CA GLN A 77 4.22 -12.05 -9.79
C GLN A 77 5.49 -11.18 -9.81
N GLN A 78 5.42 -9.96 -9.26
CA GLN A 78 6.58 -9.05 -9.17
C GLN A 78 7.68 -9.62 -8.26
N PHE A 79 7.33 -10.56 -7.37
CA PHE A 79 8.29 -11.19 -6.47
C PHE A 79 9.23 -12.12 -7.24
N PHE A 80 8.86 -12.58 -8.44
CA PHE A 80 9.65 -13.53 -9.22
C PHE A 80 10.24 -12.91 -10.50
N SER A 81 9.84 -11.69 -10.87
CA SER A 81 10.48 -10.97 -11.99
C SER A 81 11.79 -10.33 -11.52
N GLN A 82 12.89 -10.66 -12.20
CA GLN A 82 14.13 -9.91 -12.12
C GLN A 82 13.84 -8.46 -12.57
N GLY A 83 14.18 -7.49 -11.74
CA GLY A 83 13.85 -6.08 -11.96
C GLY A 83 14.25 -5.61 -13.36
N LYS A 84 13.26 -5.40 -14.23
CA LYS A 84 13.41 -4.41 -15.29
C LYS A 84 13.12 -3.07 -14.62
N SER A 85 14.18 -2.36 -14.27
CA SER A 85 14.07 -0.93 -13.97
C SER A 85 13.36 -0.25 -15.14
N PRO A 86 12.38 0.64 -14.90
CA PRO A 86 11.97 1.60 -15.92
C PRO A 86 13.14 2.50 -16.32
#